data_AF-A0A2P5E690-F1
#
_entry.id   AF-A0A2P5E690-F1
#
_cell.length_a   1.000
_cell.length_b   1.000
_cell.length_c   1.000
_cell.angle_alpha   90.00
_cell.angle_beta   90.00
_cell.angle_gamma   90.00
#
_symmetry.space_group_name_H-M   'P 1'
#
loop_
_entity.id
_entity.type
_entity.pdbx_description
1 polymer ?
#
loop_
_entity_poly.entity_id
_entity_poly.type
_entity_poly.pdbx_seq_one_letter_code
_entity_poly.pdbx_strand_id
1 'polypeptide(L)' 'MGSQKMCAVVGHDHSGSVLFAVTQQSHPSSPLVDEARVALLGISEALRRNCLYAIIEGDSCLAI' A
#
# COMPACT_ATOMS: atom_id res chain seq x y z
N MET A 1 -3.69 -0.72 24.99
CA MET A 1 -4.57 -1.13 23.86
C MET A 1 -3.97 -0.55 22.60
N GLY A 2 -3.50 -1.38 21.67
CA GLY A 2 -2.93 -0.89 20.41
C GLY A 2 -4.02 -0.29 19.53
N SER A 3 -3.77 0.88 18.94
CA SER A 3 -4.71 1.51 18.02
C SER A 3 -4.83 0.69 16.74
N GLN A 4 -6.05 0.25 16.42
CA GLN A 4 -6.36 -0.33 15.11
C GLN A 4 -6.25 0.74 14.04
N LYS A 5 -5.55 0.42 12.96
CA LYS A 5 -5.48 1.26 11.76
C LYS A 5 -6.00 0.47 10.56
N MET A 6 -6.73 1.16 9.68
CA MET A 6 -7.08 0.61 8.38
C MET A 6 -6.14 1.22 7.35
N CYS A 7 -5.35 0.37 6.72
CA CYS A 7 -4.48 0.74 5.63
C CYS A 7 -5.25 0.67 4.32
N ALA A 8 -4.96 1.58 3.41
CA ALA A 8 -5.53 1.60 2.07
C ALA A 8 -4.41 1.73 1.04
N VAL A 9 -4.53 0.97 -0.05
CA VAL A 9 -3.69 1.13 -1.24
C VAL A 9 -4.61 1.35 -2.42
N VAL A 10 -4.26 2.36 -3.23
CA VAL A 10 -4.94 2.64 -4.48
C VAL A 10 -3.92 2.56 -5.61
N GLY A 11 -4.22 1.74 -6.61
CA GLY A 11 -3.42 1.64 -7.83
C GLY A 11 -4.06 2.46 -8.94
N HIS A 12 -3.28 3.34 -9.57
CA HIS A 12 -3.67 4.09 -10.74
C HIS A 12 -2.93 3.60 -11.99
N ASP A 13 -3.56 3.72 -13.15
CA ASP A 13 -2.83 3.64 -14.42
C ASP A 13 -2.14 4.96 -14.77
N HIS A 14 -1.43 4.98 -15.89
CA HIS A 14 -0.72 6.16 -16.40
C HIS A 14 -1.63 7.35 -16.74
N SER A 15 -2.94 7.14 -16.89
CA SER A 15 -3.94 8.20 -17.11
C SER A 15 -4.49 8.76 -15.80
N GLY A 16 -4.12 8.18 -14.65
CA GLY A 16 -4.68 8.48 -13.34
C GLY A 16 -5.98 7.73 -13.04
N SER A 17 -6.40 6.79 -13.89
CA SER A 17 -7.60 5.99 -13.65
C SER A 17 -7.35 4.92 -12.59
N VAL A 18 -8.32 4.73 -11.68
CA VAL A 18 -8.23 3.71 -10.63
C VAL A 18 -8.34 2.31 -11.22
N LEU A 19 -7.27 1.52 -11.10
CA LEU A 19 -7.24 0.11 -11.45
C LEU A 19 -7.73 -0.77 -10.30
N PHE A 20 -7.35 -0.41 -9.07
CA PHE A 20 -7.76 -1.13 -7.87
C PHE A 20 -7.68 -0.27 -6.62
N ALA A 21 -8.48 -0.65 -5.62
CA ALA A 21 -8.37 -0.16 -4.26
C ALA A 21 -8.50 -1.36 -3.33
N VAL A 22 -7.56 -1.50 -2.40
CA VAL A 22 -7.58 -2.57 -1.38
C VAL A 22 -7.37 -1.96 -0.01
N THR A 23 -8.04 -2.53 0.98
CA THR A 23 -7.87 -2.15 2.37
C THR A 23 -7.47 -3.36 3.20
N GLN A 24 -6.70 -3.11 4.26
CA GLN A 24 -6.30 -4.13 5.21
C GLN A 24 -6.33 -3.55 6.62
N GLN A 25 -6.92 -4.29 7.56
CA GLN A 25 -6.78 -3.96 8.97
C GLN A 25 -5.36 -4.30 9.44
N SER A 26 -4.77 -3.38 10.18
CA SER A 26 -3.45 -3.50 10.74
C SER A 26 -3.47 -3.21 12.25
N HIS A 27 -2.67 -3.97 12.98
CA HIS A 27 -2.36 -3.75 14.39
C HIS A 27 -0.84 -3.58 14.50
N PRO A 28 -0.31 -2.44 14.04
CA PRO A 28 1.13 -2.30 13.87
C PRO A 28 1.80 -2.09 15.23
N SER A 29 2.97 -2.71 15.38
CA SER A 29 3.86 -2.47 16.53
C SER A 29 4.59 -1.13 16.44
N SER A 30 4.74 -0.57 15.23
CA SER A 30 5.31 0.76 14.97
C SER A 30 4.78 1.36 13.66
N PRO A 31 4.78 2.69 13.49
CA PRO A 31 4.36 3.35 12.24
C PRO A 31 5.14 2.86 11.01
N LEU A 32 6.46 2.74 11.11
CA LEU A 32 7.32 2.31 10.00
C LEU A 32 6.98 0.89 9.51
N VAL A 33 6.68 -0.02 10.44
CA VAL A 33 6.26 -1.39 10.09
C VAL A 33 4.90 -1.38 9.40
N ASP A 34 4.02 -0.47 9.76
CA ASP A 34 2.72 -0.30 9.12
C ASP A 34 2.91 0.15 7.66
N GLU A 35 3.68 1.22 7.44
CA GLU A 35 3.98 1.77 6.12
C GLU A 35 4.63 0.74 5.20
N ALA A 36 5.64 0.00 5.69
CA ALA A 36 6.27 -1.08 4.93
C ALA A 36 5.29 -2.20 4.56
N ARG A 37 4.35 -2.54 5.46
CA ARG A 37 3.28 -3.51 5.16
C ARG A 37 2.32 -3.00 4.10
N VAL A 38 1.95 -1.72 4.13
CA VAL A 38 1.11 -1.09 3.11
C VAL A 38 1.80 -1.12 1.74
N ALA A 39 3.10 -0.79 1.68
CA ALA A 39 3.88 -0.88 0.45
C ALA A 39 3.85 -2.30 -0.13
N LEU A 40 4.12 -3.31 0.70
CA LEU A 40 4.10 -4.72 0.30
C LEU A 40 2.71 -5.19 -0.15
N LEU A 41 1.64 -4.70 0.48
CA LEU A 41 0.26 -4.98 0.05
C LEU A 41 0.03 -4.44 -1.37
N GLY A 42 0.50 -3.21 -1.65
CA GLY A 42 0.41 -2.61 -2.98
C GLY A 42 1.19 -3.37 -4.05
N ILE A 43 2.44 -3.75 -3.75
CA ILE A 43 3.26 -4.60 -4.64
C ILE A 43 2.54 -5.92 -4.93
N SER A 44 2.01 -6.56 -3.88
CA SER A 44 1.36 -7.87 -4.00
C SER A 44 0.11 -7.80 -4.88
N GLU A 45 -0.74 -6.78 -4.71
CA GLU A 45 -1.94 -6.62 -5.55
C GLU A 45 -1.56 -6.24 -6.99
N ALA A 46 -0.55 -5.40 -7.21
CA ALA A 46 -0.06 -5.07 -8.54
C ALA A 46 0.46 -6.32 -9.28
N LEU A 47 1.25 -7.16 -8.60
CA LEU A 47 1.72 -8.44 -9.15
C LEU A 47 0.56 -9.39 -9.46
N ARG A 48 -0.43 -9.48 -8.57
CA ARG A 48 -1.64 -10.31 -8.78
C ARG A 48 -2.42 -9.89 -10.03
N ARG A 49 -2.31 -8.61 -10.43
CA ARG A 49 -2.94 -8.06 -11.64
C ARG A 49 -2.01 -8.03 -12.86
N ASN A 50 -0.86 -8.69 -12.79
CA ASN A 50 0.15 -8.75 -13.86
C ASN A 50 0.73 -7.39 -14.25
N CYS A 51 0.77 -6.43 -13.31
CA CYS A 51 1.53 -5.20 -13.51
C CYS A 51 3.02 -5.53 -13.41
N LEU A 52 3.74 -5.49 -14.54
CA LEU A 52 5.18 -5.76 -14.60
C LEU A 52 6.03 -4.63 -13.98
N TYR A 53 5.47 -3.42 -13.96
CA TYR A 53 6.11 -2.22 -13.41
C TYR A 53 5.07 -1.44 -12.61
N ALA A 54 5.47 -0.94 -11.45
CA ALA A 54 4.67 -0.07 -10.61
C ALA A 54 5.58 0.96 -9.95
N ILE A 55 5.08 2.18 -9.80
CA ILE A 55 5.68 3.22 -8.96
C ILE A 55 4.91 3.19 -7.65
N ILE A 56 5.63 3.20 -6.53
CA ILE A 56 5.02 3.26 -5.20
C ILE A 56 5.25 4.64 -4.64
N GLU A 57 4.15 5.27 -4.23
CA GLU A 57 4.13 6.60 -3.66
C GLU A 57 3.58 6.50 -2.23
N GLY A 58 4.21 7.22 -1.32
CA GLY A 58 3.86 7.27 0.09
C GLY A 58 4.35 8.59 0.70
N ASP A 59 3.92 8.87 1.91
CA ASP A 59 4.27 10.08 2.65
C ASP A 59 5.54 9.92 3.51
N SER A 60 6.06 8.70 3.63
CA SER A 60 7.17 8.37 4.53
C SER A 60 8.47 8.14 3.80
N CYS A 61 9.37 9.13 3.84
CA CYS A 61 10.70 9.06 3.22
C CYS A 61 11.60 7.91 3.72
N LEU A 62 11.22 7.21 4.80
CA LEU A 62 11.94 6.07 5.35
C LEU A 62 11.47 4.73 4.76
N ALA A 63 10.23 4.66 4.31
CA ALA A 63 9.62 3.44 3.78
C ALA A 63 9.37 3.53 2.27
N ILE A 64 8.96 4.70 1.76
CA ILE A 64 8.53 4.95 0.39
C ILE A 64 8.94 6.37 -0.04
#